data_AF-A0A0G2HML5-F1
#
_entry.id   AF-A0A0G2HML5-F1
#
_cell.length_a   1.000
_cell.length_b   1.000
_cell.length_c   1.000
_cell.angle_alpha   90.00
_cell.angle_beta   90.00
_cell.angle_gamma   90.00
#
_symmetry.space_group_name_H-M   'P 1'
#
loop_
_entity.id
_entity.type
_entity.pdbx_description
1 polymer ?
#
loop_
_entity_poly.entity_id
_entity_poly.type
_entity_poly.pdbx_seq_one_letter_code
_entity_poly.pdbx_strand_id
1 'polypeptide(L)'
;MIDEIEAGLHPYAQQQVMLELQRMALRQKLQVIVTSHSPVVLYSVPLEGRIFLDRDIETNKVQVMPNYRDIFQKALYGQSLNKLSILCEDKIAEAIVRGVLDEIIPDLDLYPGDFIIDRDTGISEFPGHVRTLGKFSRLGNFLMVLDGDATTEQINTIKRSAKQYPDSMELLTLPDSVASEQWIWNVLKNHANDYSGDLGIDARNLKRSMANIENRYRQGLDHRQIPKDTLQYLAQDLSKEPESLARLCGRLEAKFKRGDMAEFRSRLLEQIERWRTRSQ
;
A
#
# COMPACT_ATOMS: atom_id res chain seq x y z
N MET A 1 6.10 29.94 -15.08
CA MET A 1 6.82 28.84 -14.39
C MET A 1 7.58 29.48 -13.24
N ILE A 2 7.53 28.86 -12.06
CA ILE A 2 8.23 29.35 -10.87
C ILE A 2 9.14 28.23 -10.38
N ASP A 3 10.41 28.55 -10.13
CA ASP A 3 11.41 27.59 -9.68
C ASP A 3 11.56 27.68 -8.15
N GLU A 4 11.62 26.55 -7.46
CA GLU A 4 11.76 26.43 -6.00
C GLU A 4 10.86 27.42 -5.24
N ILE A 5 9.56 27.34 -5.46
CA ILE A 5 8.55 28.26 -4.89
C ILE A 5 8.63 28.36 -3.36
N GLU A 6 9.16 27.34 -2.69
CA GLU A 6 9.36 27.26 -1.26
C GLU A 6 10.58 28.02 -0.72
N ALA A 7 11.50 28.47 -1.58
CA ALA A 7 12.81 28.99 -1.17
C ALA A 7 12.67 30.15 -0.17
N GLY A 8 13.18 29.94 1.05
CA GLY A 8 13.14 30.93 2.13
C GLY A 8 11.77 31.13 2.80
N LEU A 9 10.75 30.35 2.44
CA LEU A 9 9.41 30.48 3.01
C LEU A 9 9.16 29.48 4.16
N HIS A 10 8.56 29.96 5.24
CA HIS A 10 8.02 29.10 6.29
C HIS A 10 6.88 28.21 5.73
N PRO A 11 6.70 26.95 6.19
CA PRO A 11 5.63 26.04 5.74
C PRO A 11 4.24 26.68 5.62
N TYR A 12 3.84 27.46 6.63
CA TYR A 12 2.57 28.18 6.60
C TYR A 12 2.47 29.17 5.42
N ALA A 13 3.54 29.91 5.13
CA ALA A 13 3.58 30.85 4.01
C ALA A 13 3.54 30.10 2.66
N GLN A 14 4.19 28.94 2.56
CA GLN A 14 4.13 28.10 1.35
C GLN A 14 2.68 27.69 1.02
N GLN A 15 1.90 27.26 2.02
CA GLN A 15 0.48 26.92 1.84
C GLN A 15 -0.35 28.11 1.35
N GLN A 16 -0.14 29.30 1.94
CA GLN A 16 -0.86 30.52 1.54
C GLN A 16 -0.52 30.92 0.10
N VAL A 17 0.77 30.88 -0.28
CA VAL A 17 1.21 31.17 -1.64
C VAL A 17 0.58 30.19 -2.63
N MET A 18 0.57 28.89 -2.34
CA MET A 18 -0.03 27.89 -3.22
C MET A 18 -1.54 28.07 -3.38
N LEU A 19 -2.24 28.42 -2.30
CA LEU A 19 -3.67 28.72 -2.34
C LEU A 19 -3.98 29.94 -3.23
N GLU A 20 -3.20 31.01 -3.09
CA GLU A 20 -3.38 32.22 -3.91
C GLU A 20 -3.03 31.97 -5.38
N LEU A 21 -1.97 31.20 -5.67
CA LEU A 21 -1.63 30.79 -7.03
C LEU A 21 -2.76 30.00 -7.70
N GLN A 22 -3.42 29.09 -6.98
CA GLN A 22 -4.56 28.34 -7.48
C GLN A 22 -5.78 29.25 -7.73
N ARG A 23 -6.07 30.18 -6.82
CA ARG A 23 -7.15 31.16 -6.99
C ARG A 23 -6.90 32.04 -8.20
N MET A 24 -5.67 32.51 -8.39
CA MET A 24 -5.27 33.28 -9.57
C MET A 24 -5.40 32.44 -10.84
N ALA A 25 -4.93 31.20 -10.84
CA ALA A 25 -5.04 30.28 -11.96
C ALA A 25 -6.49 30.10 -12.42
N LEU A 26 -7.43 29.93 -11.49
CA LEU A 26 -8.86 29.81 -11.78
C LEU A 26 -9.47 31.11 -12.30
N ARG A 27 -9.20 32.24 -11.63
CA ARG A 27 -9.78 33.55 -11.99
C ARG A 27 -9.27 34.06 -13.35
N GLN A 28 -8.00 33.82 -13.65
CA GLN A 28 -7.32 34.37 -14.82
C GLN A 28 -7.09 33.33 -15.91
N LYS A 29 -7.56 32.09 -15.72
CA LYS A 29 -7.36 30.96 -16.64
C LYS A 29 -5.88 30.72 -16.99
N LEU A 30 -5.02 30.74 -15.97
CA LEU A 30 -3.58 30.54 -16.11
C LEU A 30 -3.21 29.09 -15.80
N GLN A 31 -2.20 28.57 -16.52
CA GLN A 31 -1.48 27.37 -16.10
C GLN A 31 -0.27 27.80 -15.26
N VAL A 32 -0.22 27.34 -14.02
CA VAL A 32 0.91 27.57 -13.13
C VAL A 32 1.70 26.28 -13.01
N ILE A 33 2.97 26.33 -13.39
CA ILE A 33 3.93 25.24 -13.23
C ILE A 33 4.95 25.68 -12.19
N VAL A 34 5.09 24.90 -11.13
CA VAL A 34 6.07 25.12 -10.07
C VAL A 34 7.02 23.92 -10.00
N THR A 35 8.28 24.16 -9.71
CA THR A 35 9.18 23.13 -9.19
C THR A 35 9.25 23.30 -7.67
N SER A 36 9.37 22.17 -6.96
CA SER A 36 9.46 22.18 -5.50
C SER A 36 10.02 20.86 -5.00
N HIS A 37 10.88 20.98 -4.00
CA HIS A 37 11.32 19.92 -3.12
C HIS A 37 10.50 19.89 -1.82
N SER A 38 9.72 20.93 -1.52
CA SER A 38 8.86 20.98 -0.33
C SER A 38 7.65 20.03 -0.41
N PRO A 39 7.47 19.13 0.57
CA PRO A 39 6.24 18.34 0.71
C PRO A 39 5.01 19.22 0.92
N VAL A 40 5.15 20.37 1.59
CA VAL A 40 4.04 21.27 1.89
C VAL A 40 3.41 21.85 0.61
N VAL A 41 4.26 22.19 -0.36
CA VAL A 41 3.83 22.65 -1.69
C VAL A 41 3.13 21.53 -2.45
N LEU A 42 3.68 20.32 -2.42
CA LEU A 42 3.10 19.16 -3.10
C LEU A 42 1.75 18.76 -2.52
N TYR A 43 1.57 18.84 -1.19
CA TYR A 43 0.26 18.60 -0.55
C TYR A 43 -0.76 19.69 -0.81
N SER A 44 -0.32 20.87 -1.24
CA SER A 44 -1.23 21.96 -1.57
C SER A 44 -1.91 21.74 -2.92
N VAL A 45 -1.46 20.78 -3.74
CA VAL A 45 -2.03 20.46 -5.06
C VAL A 45 -2.62 19.04 -5.11
N PRO A 46 -3.63 18.78 -5.96
CA PRO A 46 -4.19 17.44 -6.14
C PRO A 46 -3.15 16.48 -6.77
N LEU A 47 -3.38 15.17 -6.66
CA LEU A 47 -2.46 14.13 -7.11
C LEU A 47 -2.11 14.26 -8.61
N GLU A 48 -3.09 14.62 -9.43
CA GLU A 48 -2.90 14.79 -10.89
C GLU A 48 -2.00 15.99 -11.22
N GLY A 49 -1.86 16.94 -10.30
CA GLY A 49 -0.98 18.10 -10.42
C GLY A 49 0.46 17.83 -9.94
N ARG A 50 0.76 16.63 -9.44
CA ARG A 50 2.09 16.25 -8.95
C ARG A 50 2.82 15.50 -10.05
N ILE A 51 3.93 16.05 -10.51
CA ILE A 51 4.76 15.43 -11.55
C ILE A 51 6.14 15.19 -10.96
N PHE A 52 6.51 13.93 -10.84
CA PHE A 52 7.82 13.52 -10.36
C PHE A 52 8.74 13.28 -11.56
N LEU A 53 9.92 13.87 -11.53
CA LEU A 53 10.94 13.66 -12.55
C LEU A 53 12.11 12.90 -11.93
N ASP A 54 12.57 11.85 -12.61
CA ASP A 54 13.82 11.19 -12.27
C ASP A 54 14.69 11.05 -13.51
N ARG A 55 16.01 10.96 -13.30
CA ARG A 55 16.95 10.70 -14.39
C ARG A 55 17.32 9.23 -14.36
N ASP A 56 17.00 8.54 -15.45
CA ASP A 56 17.42 7.17 -15.68
C ASP A 56 18.95 7.13 -15.78
N ILE A 57 19.58 6.26 -14.97
CA ILE A 57 21.04 6.23 -14.78
C ILE A 57 21.74 5.58 -15.99
N GLU A 58 21.07 4.65 -16.67
CA GLU A 58 21.66 3.90 -17.78
C GLU A 58 21.55 4.67 -19.10
N THR A 59 20.42 5.32 -19.31
CA THR A 59 20.11 6.05 -20.54
C THR A 59 20.35 7.55 -20.45
N ASN A 60 20.58 8.07 -19.23
CA ASN A 60 20.74 9.49 -18.92
C ASN A 60 19.54 10.37 -19.35
N LYS A 61 18.37 9.76 -19.56
CA LYS A 61 17.13 10.45 -19.96
C LYS A 61 16.29 10.80 -18.74
N VAL A 62 15.57 11.92 -18.82
CA VAL A 62 14.58 12.32 -17.80
C VAL A 62 13.26 11.61 -18.08
N GLN A 63 12.71 10.96 -17.06
CA GLN A 63 11.45 10.22 -17.11
C GLN A 63 10.46 10.75 -16.07
N VAL A 64 9.19 10.80 -16.46
CA VAL A 64 8.09 11.11 -15.55
C VAL A 64 7.78 9.86 -14.74
N MET A 65 7.77 9.99 -13.43
CA MET A 65 7.51 8.90 -12.50
C MET A 65 6.06 8.92 -12.02
N PRO A 66 5.46 7.75 -11.73
CA PRO A 66 4.11 7.68 -11.19
C PRO A 66 4.00 8.30 -9.78
N ASN A 67 2.77 8.63 -9.38
CA ASN A 67 2.45 9.41 -8.17
C ASN A 67 2.79 8.74 -6.83
N TYR A 68 3.17 7.46 -6.81
CA TYR A 68 3.51 6.69 -5.60
C TYR A 68 4.75 7.22 -4.84
N ARG A 69 5.49 8.22 -5.38
CA ARG A 69 6.68 8.80 -4.73
C ARG A 69 6.39 9.75 -3.57
N ASP A 70 5.12 9.99 -3.25
CA ASP A 70 4.71 10.89 -2.17
C ASP A 70 5.24 10.43 -0.80
N ILE A 71 5.21 9.13 -0.49
CA ILE A 71 5.77 8.59 0.77
C ILE A 71 7.29 8.75 0.82
N PHE A 72 7.95 8.48 -0.30
CA PHE A 72 9.40 8.54 -0.39
C PHE A 72 9.82 9.98 -0.15
N GLN A 73 9.20 10.97 -0.79
CA GLN A 73 9.47 12.36 -0.48
C GLN A 73 9.15 12.76 0.97
N LYS A 74 8.06 12.27 1.60
CA LYS A 74 7.84 12.46 3.06
C LYS A 74 9.03 11.99 3.88
N ALA A 75 9.51 10.78 3.59
CA ALA A 75 10.64 10.19 4.28
C ALA A 75 11.96 10.92 3.99
N LEU A 76 12.15 11.45 2.78
CA LEU A 76 13.37 12.12 2.32
C LEU A 76 13.49 13.55 2.86
N TYR A 77 12.40 14.31 2.92
CA TYR A 77 12.40 15.72 3.33
C TYR A 77 12.25 15.96 4.84
N GLY A 78 12.61 14.96 5.65
CA GLY A 78 12.87 15.19 7.06
C GLY A 78 11.64 15.51 7.92
N GLN A 79 10.43 15.25 7.44
CA GLN A 79 9.34 15.00 8.39
C GLN A 79 9.67 13.67 9.06
N SER A 80 10.42 13.72 10.17
CA SER A 80 10.59 12.61 11.09
C SER A 80 9.25 12.32 11.75
N LEU A 81 8.33 11.81 10.97
CA LEU A 81 7.25 11.02 11.51
C LEU A 81 7.98 9.73 11.91
N ASN A 82 8.23 9.56 13.22
CA ASN A 82 8.55 8.27 13.80
C ASN A 82 7.35 7.37 13.52
N LYS A 83 7.26 6.89 12.27
CA LYS A 83 6.16 6.09 11.75
C LYS A 83 6.76 5.00 10.88
N LEU A 84 6.16 3.82 10.97
CA LEU A 84 6.49 2.73 10.07
C LEU A 84 5.77 2.95 8.75
N SER A 85 6.53 3.04 7.65
CA SER A 85 5.95 3.10 6.31
C SER A 85 5.79 1.68 5.76
N ILE A 86 4.57 1.28 5.41
CA ILE A 86 4.27 -0.02 4.82
C ILE A 86 3.86 0.19 3.36
N LEU A 87 4.55 -0.47 2.44
CA LEU A 87 4.26 -0.39 1.00
C LEU A 87 3.69 -1.71 0.51
N CYS A 88 2.45 -1.66 0.03
CA CYS A 88 1.73 -2.81 -0.53
C CYS A 88 1.67 -2.76 -2.06
N GLU A 89 1.43 -3.90 -2.70
CA GLU A 89 1.30 -3.94 -4.16
C GLU A 89 0.07 -3.19 -4.65
N ASP A 90 -1.08 -3.44 -4.02
CA ASP A 90 -2.35 -2.84 -4.39
C ASP A 90 -3.28 -2.59 -3.18
N LYS A 91 -4.49 -2.14 -3.48
CA LYS A 91 -5.54 -1.82 -2.51
C LYS A 91 -6.06 -3.02 -1.71
N ILE A 92 -6.05 -4.22 -2.27
CA ILE A 92 -6.50 -5.43 -1.58
C ILE A 92 -5.42 -5.85 -0.59
N ALA A 93 -4.16 -5.84 -1.00
CA ALA A 93 -3.03 -6.10 -0.12
C ALA A 93 -3.00 -5.14 1.08
N GLU A 94 -3.15 -3.84 0.84
CA GLU A 94 -3.25 -2.84 1.90
C GLU A 94 -4.41 -3.14 2.86
N ALA A 95 -5.58 -3.48 2.32
CA ALA A 95 -6.75 -3.77 3.14
C ALA A 95 -6.53 -4.98 4.05
N ILE A 96 -5.89 -6.05 3.55
CA ILE A 96 -5.50 -7.21 4.36
C ILE A 96 -4.56 -6.78 5.49
N VAL A 97 -3.49 -6.04 5.17
CA VAL A 97 -2.53 -5.55 6.17
C VAL A 97 -3.21 -4.70 7.23
N ARG A 98 -4.12 -3.79 6.83
CA ARG A 98 -4.92 -3.00 7.78
C ARG A 98 -5.76 -3.87 8.70
N GLY A 99 -6.35 -4.94 8.17
CA GLY A 99 -7.11 -5.90 8.95
C GLY A 99 -6.25 -6.58 10.02
N VAL A 100 -5.04 -7.02 9.65
CA VAL A 100 -4.09 -7.62 10.59
C VAL A 100 -3.66 -6.60 11.65
N LEU A 101 -3.42 -5.35 11.26
CA LEU A 101 -3.07 -4.27 12.19
C LEU A 101 -4.21 -3.93 13.15
N ASP A 102 -5.47 -3.95 12.70
CA ASP A 102 -6.63 -3.75 13.59
C ASP A 102 -6.67 -4.76 14.74
N GLU A 103 -6.14 -5.97 14.52
CA GLU A 103 -6.04 -7.01 15.54
C GLU A 103 -4.78 -6.87 16.41
N ILE A 104 -3.65 -6.44 15.85
CA ILE A 104 -2.37 -6.35 16.57
C ILE A 104 -2.26 -5.04 17.40
N ILE A 105 -2.68 -3.91 16.84
CA ILE A 105 -2.48 -2.57 17.42
C ILE A 105 -3.05 -2.42 18.84
N PRO A 106 -4.27 -2.94 19.16
CA PRO A 106 -4.84 -2.79 20.49
C PRO A 106 -3.95 -3.35 21.61
N ASP A 107 -3.14 -4.37 21.31
CA ASP A 107 -2.24 -5.00 22.28
C ASP A 107 -0.88 -4.29 22.41
N LEU A 108 -0.57 -3.35 21.51
CA LEU A 108 0.76 -2.77 21.40
C LEU A 108 0.91 -1.36 21.98
N ASP A 109 -0.14 -0.69 22.47
CA ASP A 109 -0.08 0.76 22.78
C ASP A 109 0.42 1.57 21.57
N LEU A 110 -0.16 1.28 20.40
CA LEU A 110 0.05 1.99 19.15
C LEU A 110 -1.26 2.63 18.70
N TYR A 111 -1.14 3.64 17.85
CA TYR A 111 -2.25 4.29 17.20
C TYR A 111 -2.19 4.02 15.69
N PRO A 112 -3.33 3.97 14.98
CA PRO A 112 -3.34 3.89 13.52
C PRO A 112 -2.51 5.00 12.85
N GLY A 113 -2.35 6.14 13.53
CA GLY A 113 -1.52 7.25 13.09
C GLY A 113 -0.02 6.96 13.06
N ASP A 114 0.47 5.90 13.72
CA ASP A 114 1.88 5.49 13.76
C ASP A 114 2.33 4.75 12.50
N PHE A 115 1.37 4.41 11.62
CA PHE A 115 1.60 3.69 10.37
C PHE A 115 1.25 4.57 9.18
N ILE A 116 2.13 4.60 8.18
CA ILE A 116 1.82 5.13 6.85
C ILE A 116 1.73 3.93 5.92
N ILE A 117 0.53 3.57 5.49
CA ILE A 117 0.32 2.47 4.55
C ILE A 117 -0.08 3.06 3.20
N ASP A 118 0.62 2.66 2.16
CA ASP A 118 0.38 3.10 0.78
C ASP A 118 0.52 1.91 -0.18
N ARG A 119 0.15 2.14 -1.43
CA ARG A 119 -0.16 1.08 -2.41
C ARG A 119 0.21 1.48 -3.85
N ASP A 120 -0.26 0.68 -4.80
CA ASP A 120 -0.15 0.86 -6.24
C ASP A 120 1.31 0.81 -6.73
N THR A 121 2.05 -0.11 -6.12
CA THR A 121 3.42 -0.42 -6.50
C THR A 121 3.43 -1.83 -7.08
N GLY A 122 3.45 -1.97 -8.41
CA GLY A 122 3.62 -3.30 -9.01
C GLY A 122 4.93 -3.94 -8.55
N ILE A 123 4.97 -5.27 -8.39
CA ILE A 123 6.17 -6.00 -7.96
C ILE A 123 7.46 -5.66 -8.74
N SER A 124 7.34 -5.26 -10.02
CA SER A 124 8.46 -4.82 -10.86
C SER A 124 9.10 -3.49 -10.42
N GLU A 125 8.36 -2.65 -9.71
CA GLU A 125 8.78 -1.32 -9.27
C GLU A 125 9.58 -1.38 -7.96
N PHE A 126 9.37 -2.42 -7.13
CA PHE A 126 10.03 -2.59 -5.83
C PHE A 126 11.57 -2.44 -5.87
N PRO A 127 12.31 -3.04 -6.82
CA PRO A 127 13.75 -2.81 -6.94
C PRO A 127 14.12 -1.32 -7.12
N GLY A 128 13.30 -0.55 -7.85
CA GLY A 128 13.48 0.89 -8.01
C GLY A 128 13.29 1.64 -6.70
N HIS A 129 12.22 1.32 -5.96
CA HIS A 129 11.95 1.87 -4.63
C HIS A 129 13.09 1.61 -3.65
N VAL A 130 13.59 0.37 -3.64
CA VAL A 130 14.71 -0.02 -2.79
C VAL A 130 15.93 0.84 -3.08
N ARG A 131 16.28 1.01 -4.37
CA ARG A 131 17.40 1.87 -4.78
C ARG A 131 17.22 3.32 -4.35
N THR A 132 16.01 3.86 -4.51
CA THR A 132 15.72 5.23 -4.08
C THR A 132 15.87 5.36 -2.58
N LEU A 133 15.20 4.54 -1.76
CA LEU A 133 15.29 4.62 -0.29
C LEU A 133 16.70 4.40 0.24
N GLY A 134 17.44 3.48 -0.37
CA GLY A 134 18.79 3.14 0.06
C GLY A 134 19.78 4.27 -0.14
N LYS A 135 19.65 5.03 -1.24
CA LYS A 135 20.48 6.22 -1.49
C LYS A 135 20.34 7.30 -0.43
N PHE A 136 19.24 7.32 0.30
CA PHE A 136 18.95 8.33 1.32
C PHE A 136 18.93 7.76 2.74
N SER A 137 19.43 6.54 2.94
CA SER A 137 19.46 5.88 4.25
C SER A 137 18.09 5.82 4.95
N ARG A 138 17.04 5.51 4.18
CA ARG A 138 15.66 5.39 4.68
C ARG A 138 15.09 3.98 4.59
N LEU A 139 15.83 3.01 4.04
CA LEU A 139 15.34 1.63 3.86
C LEU A 139 14.82 1.01 5.16
N GLY A 140 15.48 1.29 6.29
CA GLY A 140 15.10 0.75 7.60
C GLY A 140 13.76 1.24 8.16
N ASN A 141 13.15 2.26 7.56
CA ASN A 141 11.85 2.81 7.96
C ASN A 141 10.68 2.25 7.14
N PHE A 142 10.98 1.39 6.16
CA PHE A 142 10.01 0.83 5.23
C PHE A 142 9.89 -0.68 5.42
N LEU A 143 8.65 -1.14 5.50
CA LEU A 143 8.27 -2.53 5.38
C LEU A 143 7.59 -2.74 4.03
N MET A 144 8.12 -3.65 3.23
CA MET A 144 7.55 -4.00 1.94
C MET A 144 6.68 -5.24 2.08
N VAL A 145 5.45 -5.20 1.56
CA VAL A 145 4.49 -6.30 1.60
C VAL A 145 4.10 -6.65 0.17
N LEU A 146 4.44 -7.87 -0.24
CA LEU A 146 4.10 -8.45 -1.53
C LEU A 146 2.86 -9.34 -1.42
N ASP A 147 2.21 -9.59 -2.54
CA ASP A 147 1.17 -10.60 -2.64
C ASP A 147 1.74 -12.01 -2.43
N GLY A 148 0.85 -12.95 -2.10
CA GLY A 148 1.24 -14.32 -1.80
C GLY A 148 1.81 -15.07 -3.02
N ASP A 149 1.42 -14.68 -4.23
CA ASP A 149 1.90 -15.27 -5.49
C ASP A 149 3.24 -14.71 -6.00
N ALA A 150 3.89 -13.83 -5.21
CA ALA A 150 5.22 -13.32 -5.52
C ALA A 150 6.24 -14.48 -5.65
N THR A 151 6.86 -14.58 -6.82
CA THR A 151 7.83 -15.65 -7.10
C THR A 151 9.14 -15.46 -6.33
N THR A 152 9.82 -16.58 -6.05
CA THR A 152 11.15 -16.58 -5.43
C THR A 152 12.16 -15.71 -6.20
N GLU A 153 12.05 -15.64 -7.53
CA GLU A 153 12.93 -14.81 -8.36
C GLU A 153 12.69 -13.30 -8.14
N GLN A 154 11.42 -12.88 -8.09
CA GLN A 154 11.04 -11.50 -7.81
C GLN A 154 11.52 -11.08 -6.41
N ILE A 155 11.24 -11.90 -5.40
CA ILE A 155 11.70 -11.70 -4.02
C ILE A 155 13.23 -11.55 -3.95
N ASN A 156 13.96 -12.44 -4.62
CA ASN A 156 15.41 -12.40 -4.64
C ASN A 156 15.96 -11.15 -5.33
N THR A 157 15.29 -10.66 -6.38
CA THR A 157 15.68 -9.43 -7.10
C THR A 157 15.55 -8.20 -6.21
N ILE A 158 14.46 -8.10 -5.44
CA ILE A 158 14.26 -7.02 -4.47
C ILE A 158 15.32 -7.10 -3.37
N LYS A 159 15.54 -8.29 -2.79
CA LYS A 159 16.58 -8.49 -1.76
C LYS A 159 17.99 -8.17 -2.25
N ARG A 160 18.35 -8.53 -3.48
CA ARG A 160 19.65 -8.19 -4.09
C ARG A 160 19.82 -6.67 -4.22
N SER A 161 18.77 -5.96 -4.58
CA SER A 161 18.79 -4.49 -4.64
C SER A 161 19.02 -3.88 -3.27
N ALA A 162 18.47 -4.47 -2.21
CA ALA A 162 18.62 -3.99 -0.84
C ALA A 162 20.03 -4.23 -0.27
N LYS A 163 20.68 -5.35 -0.62
CA LYS A 163 22.04 -5.71 -0.14
C LYS A 163 23.13 -4.68 -0.50
N GLN A 164 22.85 -3.78 -1.43
CA GLN A 164 23.78 -2.73 -1.85
C GLN A 164 23.86 -1.58 -0.83
N TYR A 165 22.97 -1.55 0.16
CA TYR A 165 22.85 -0.49 1.13
C TYR A 165 23.11 -1.01 2.55
N PRO A 166 23.66 -0.19 3.46
CA PRO A 166 23.95 -0.59 4.83
C PRO A 166 22.68 -0.85 5.65
N ASP A 167 21.57 -0.20 5.29
CA ASP A 167 20.29 -0.35 5.98
C ASP A 167 19.56 -1.61 5.55
N SER A 168 19.09 -2.38 6.53
CA SER A 168 18.29 -3.58 6.27
C SER A 168 16.87 -3.19 5.85
N MET A 169 16.43 -3.70 4.70
CA MET A 169 15.05 -3.64 4.23
C MET A 169 14.32 -4.94 4.57
N GLU A 170 13.11 -4.83 5.09
CA GLU A 170 12.29 -5.97 5.47
C GLU A 170 11.18 -6.20 4.44
N LEU A 171 10.99 -7.47 4.09
CA LEU A 171 10.06 -7.90 3.04
C LEU A 171 9.20 -9.05 3.58
N LEU A 172 7.89 -8.85 3.54
CA LEU A 172 6.88 -9.85 3.85
C LEU A 172 6.07 -10.18 2.60
N THR A 173 5.51 -11.39 2.58
CA THR A 173 4.56 -11.86 1.57
C THR A 173 3.24 -12.13 2.28
N LEU A 174 2.13 -11.77 1.64
CA LEU A 174 0.81 -12.11 2.13
C LEU A 174 0.58 -13.64 2.14
N PRO A 175 -0.41 -14.11 2.90
CA PRO A 175 -0.61 -15.55 3.14
C PRO A 175 -1.05 -16.32 1.90
N ASP A 176 -0.70 -17.61 1.88
CA ASP A 176 -1.01 -18.58 0.82
C ASP A 176 -0.33 -18.18 -0.51
N SER A 177 0.27 -19.11 -1.24
CA SER A 177 1.09 -18.77 -2.43
C SER A 177 0.25 -18.38 -3.67
N VAL A 178 -0.78 -17.57 -3.47
CA VAL A 178 -1.83 -17.17 -4.40
C VAL A 178 -2.06 -15.66 -4.30
N ALA A 179 -2.72 -15.09 -5.33
CA ALA A 179 -3.12 -13.69 -5.31
C ALA A 179 -4.07 -13.38 -4.14
N SER A 180 -4.01 -12.15 -3.63
CA SER A 180 -4.77 -11.71 -2.46
C SER A 180 -6.28 -11.98 -2.58
N GLU A 181 -6.88 -11.77 -3.76
CA GLU A 181 -8.30 -12.03 -3.98
C GLU A 181 -8.66 -13.51 -3.94
N GLN A 182 -7.77 -14.37 -4.46
CA GLN A 182 -7.96 -15.82 -4.40
C GLN A 182 -7.85 -16.33 -2.97
N TRP A 183 -6.92 -15.78 -2.18
CA TRP A 183 -6.81 -16.09 -0.76
C TRP A 183 -8.10 -15.73 0.00
N ILE A 184 -8.64 -14.52 -0.21
CA ILE A 184 -9.91 -14.09 0.39
C ILE A 184 -11.04 -15.05 0.03
N TRP A 185 -11.13 -15.45 -1.25
CA TRP A 185 -12.12 -16.41 -1.72
C TRP A 185 -12.01 -17.75 -0.98
N ASN A 186 -10.80 -18.29 -0.87
CA ASN A 186 -10.54 -19.58 -0.23
C ASN A 186 -10.95 -19.56 1.25
N VAL A 187 -10.58 -18.50 1.97
CA VAL A 187 -10.90 -18.34 3.40
C VAL A 187 -12.41 -18.23 3.61
N LEU A 188 -13.10 -17.38 2.85
CA LEU A 188 -14.56 -17.23 2.97
C LEU A 188 -15.29 -18.55 2.67
N LYS A 189 -14.81 -19.32 1.70
CA LYS A 189 -15.38 -20.63 1.35
C LYS A 189 -15.19 -21.67 2.45
N ASN A 190 -13.97 -21.74 3.00
CA ASN A 190 -13.59 -22.73 4.00
C ASN A 190 -14.15 -22.40 5.39
N HIS A 191 -14.31 -21.12 5.71
CA HIS A 191 -14.62 -20.65 7.06
C HIS A 191 -15.91 -19.83 7.13
N ALA A 192 -16.81 -19.95 6.14
CA ALA A 192 -18.06 -19.19 6.02
C ALA A 192 -18.89 -19.01 7.32
N ASN A 193 -18.88 -20.02 8.22
CA ASN A 193 -19.58 -19.94 9.50
C ASN A 193 -19.02 -18.81 10.39
N ASP A 194 -17.71 -18.67 10.43
CA ASP A 194 -17.01 -17.69 11.28
C ASP A 194 -17.22 -16.25 10.78
N TYR A 195 -17.52 -16.08 9.49
CA TYR A 195 -17.76 -14.79 8.85
C TYR A 195 -19.21 -14.34 8.87
N SER A 196 -20.14 -15.22 9.20
CA SER A 196 -21.57 -14.97 9.03
C SER A 196 -22.08 -13.76 9.83
N GLY A 197 -21.61 -13.62 11.07
CA GLY A 197 -21.96 -12.50 11.95
C GLY A 197 -21.45 -11.16 11.42
N ASP A 198 -20.17 -11.06 11.09
CA ASP A 198 -19.55 -9.82 10.60
C ASP A 198 -20.01 -9.43 9.19
N LEU A 199 -20.35 -10.40 8.34
CA LEU A 199 -20.85 -10.14 6.99
C LEU A 199 -22.35 -9.83 6.95
N GLY A 200 -23.11 -10.16 8.00
CA GLY A 200 -24.56 -9.99 8.01
C GLY A 200 -25.30 -10.94 7.08
N ILE A 201 -24.69 -12.08 6.74
CA ILE A 201 -25.25 -13.12 5.86
C ILE A 201 -25.00 -14.48 6.50
N ASP A 202 -25.98 -15.38 6.48
CA ASP A 202 -25.76 -16.72 7.00
C ASP A 202 -24.81 -17.51 6.08
N ALA A 203 -24.08 -18.46 6.67
CA ALA A 203 -23.07 -19.23 5.97
C ALA A 203 -23.62 -20.05 4.79
N ARG A 204 -24.91 -20.46 4.82
CA ARG A 204 -25.53 -21.20 3.71
C ARG A 204 -25.76 -20.29 2.51
N ASN A 205 -26.28 -19.09 2.75
CA ASN A 205 -26.47 -18.09 1.71
C ASN A 205 -25.14 -17.55 1.16
N LEU A 206 -24.13 -17.35 2.00
CA LEU A 206 -22.78 -16.99 1.56
C LEU A 206 -22.21 -18.05 0.60
N LYS A 207 -22.21 -19.32 1.01
CA LYS A 207 -21.75 -20.43 0.15
C LYS A 207 -22.54 -20.53 -1.15
N ARG A 208 -23.85 -20.26 -1.11
CA ARG A 208 -24.71 -20.26 -2.30
C ARG A 208 -24.35 -19.12 -3.27
N SER A 209 -24.14 -17.90 -2.78
CA SER A 209 -23.68 -16.78 -3.62
C SER A 209 -22.34 -17.09 -4.26
N MET A 210 -21.36 -17.58 -3.48
CA MET A 210 -20.05 -17.98 -4.00
C MET A 210 -20.14 -19.08 -5.06
N ALA A 211 -20.99 -20.10 -4.86
CA ALA A 211 -21.20 -21.16 -5.84
C ALA A 211 -21.84 -20.64 -7.15
N ASN A 212 -22.77 -19.69 -7.05
CA ASN A 212 -23.39 -19.06 -8.23
C ASN A 212 -22.37 -18.24 -9.03
N ILE A 213 -21.46 -17.54 -8.34
CA ILE A 213 -20.36 -16.80 -8.98
C ILE A 213 -19.38 -17.78 -9.65
N GLU A 214 -18.94 -18.84 -8.96
CA GLU A 214 -18.08 -19.88 -9.54
C GLU A 214 -18.69 -20.48 -10.82
N ASN A 215 -19.98 -20.78 -10.81
CA ASN A 215 -20.67 -21.34 -11.97
C ASN A 215 -20.75 -20.38 -13.17
N ARG A 216 -20.90 -19.07 -12.92
CA ARG A 216 -20.86 -18.04 -13.97
C ARG A 216 -19.47 -17.97 -14.62
N TYR A 217 -18.41 -18.06 -13.81
CA TYR A 217 -17.02 -17.93 -14.27
C TYR A 217 -16.46 -19.16 -14.96
N ARG A 218 -16.93 -20.37 -14.62
CA ARG A 218 -16.58 -21.61 -15.35
C ARG A 218 -16.95 -21.59 -16.84
N GLN A 219 -17.78 -20.63 -17.28
CA GLN A 219 -18.23 -20.50 -18.66
C GLN A 219 -17.49 -19.39 -19.44
N GLY A 220 -16.58 -18.62 -18.80
CA GLY A 220 -15.80 -17.54 -19.42
C GLY A 220 -14.39 -17.96 -19.85
N LEU A 221 -13.80 -17.26 -20.83
CA LEU A 221 -12.54 -17.64 -21.50
C LEU A 221 -11.26 -17.06 -20.87
N ASP A 222 -11.33 -15.96 -20.10
CA ASP A 222 -10.10 -15.32 -19.58
C ASP A 222 -9.82 -15.69 -18.11
N HIS A 223 -8.82 -16.55 -17.92
CA HIS A 223 -8.52 -17.18 -16.64
C HIS A 223 -7.72 -16.28 -15.68
N ARG A 224 -7.13 -15.17 -16.17
CA ARG A 224 -6.21 -14.33 -15.38
C ARG A 224 -6.91 -13.27 -14.53
N GLN A 225 -8.11 -12.82 -14.91
CA GLN A 225 -8.88 -11.81 -14.15
C GLN A 225 -9.91 -12.42 -13.19
N ILE A 226 -10.07 -13.75 -13.22
CA ILE A 226 -11.08 -14.47 -12.43
C ILE A 226 -11.01 -14.11 -10.93
N PRO A 227 -9.84 -14.09 -10.25
CA PRO A 227 -9.82 -13.80 -8.82
C PRO A 227 -10.32 -12.38 -8.50
N LYS A 228 -9.90 -11.38 -9.27
CA LYS A 228 -10.30 -9.97 -9.09
C LYS A 228 -11.79 -9.79 -9.31
N ASP A 229 -12.28 -10.33 -10.42
CA ASP A 229 -13.68 -10.23 -10.78
C ASP A 229 -14.57 -10.95 -9.76
N THR A 230 -14.24 -12.19 -9.41
CA THR A 230 -15.04 -13.00 -8.47
C THR A 230 -15.16 -12.34 -7.11
N LEU A 231 -14.07 -11.76 -6.57
CA LEU A 231 -14.13 -10.97 -5.35
C LEU A 231 -15.02 -9.73 -5.53
N GLN A 232 -14.92 -9.03 -6.66
CA GLN A 232 -15.73 -7.85 -6.92
C GLN A 232 -17.23 -8.16 -6.99
N TYR A 233 -17.62 -9.25 -7.65
CA TYR A 233 -19.01 -9.70 -7.68
C TYR A 233 -19.51 -10.14 -6.30
N LEU A 234 -18.68 -10.84 -5.52
CA LEU A 234 -19.05 -11.23 -4.16
C LEU A 234 -19.25 -10.00 -3.27
N ALA A 235 -18.38 -8.99 -3.39
CA ALA A 235 -18.52 -7.73 -2.68
C ALA A 235 -19.84 -7.03 -3.03
N GLN A 236 -20.20 -6.99 -4.32
CA GLN A 236 -21.47 -6.45 -4.79
C GLN A 236 -22.68 -7.22 -4.24
N ASP A 237 -22.67 -8.56 -4.30
CA ASP A 237 -23.73 -9.41 -3.74
C ASP A 237 -23.93 -9.14 -2.23
N LEU A 238 -22.86 -8.80 -1.51
CA LEU A 238 -22.87 -8.48 -0.08
C LEU A 238 -23.09 -6.99 0.22
N SER A 239 -23.29 -6.15 -0.80
CA SER A 239 -23.38 -4.67 -0.66
C SER A 239 -22.20 -4.07 0.12
N LYS A 240 -20.99 -4.55 -0.17
CA LYS A 240 -19.72 -4.11 0.44
C LYS A 240 -18.70 -3.78 -0.65
N GLU A 241 -17.65 -3.08 -0.25
CA GLU A 241 -16.47 -2.87 -1.10
C GLU A 241 -15.49 -4.05 -0.96
N PRO A 242 -14.75 -4.44 -2.03
CA PRO A 242 -13.74 -5.50 -1.98
C PRO A 242 -12.70 -5.31 -0.86
N GLU A 243 -12.27 -4.07 -0.64
CA GLU A 243 -11.32 -3.67 0.39
C GLU A 243 -11.91 -3.89 1.80
N SER A 244 -13.22 -3.70 1.96
CA SER A 244 -13.89 -3.96 3.24
C SER A 244 -13.93 -5.46 3.56
N LEU A 245 -14.13 -6.31 2.54
CA LEU A 245 -14.03 -7.76 2.69
C LEU A 245 -12.59 -8.18 3.02
N ALA A 246 -11.61 -7.65 2.28
CA ALA A 246 -10.20 -7.92 2.47
C ALA A 246 -9.73 -7.58 3.89
N ARG A 247 -10.12 -6.40 4.40
CA ARG A 247 -9.82 -5.96 5.77
C ARG A 247 -10.47 -6.85 6.82
N LEU A 248 -11.72 -7.26 6.59
CA LEU A 248 -12.41 -8.19 7.50
C LEU A 248 -11.70 -9.55 7.54
N CYS A 249 -11.34 -10.11 6.38
CA CYS A 249 -10.61 -11.37 6.29
C CYS A 249 -9.24 -11.28 6.97
N GLY A 250 -8.48 -10.21 6.70
CA GLY A 250 -7.20 -9.94 7.36
C GLY A 250 -7.32 -9.95 8.88
N ARG A 251 -8.32 -9.26 9.43
CA ARG A 251 -8.58 -9.17 10.88
C ARG A 251 -8.96 -10.50 11.49
N LEU A 252 -9.96 -11.20 10.93
CA LEU A 252 -10.47 -12.44 11.50
C LEU A 252 -9.44 -13.57 11.41
N GLU A 253 -8.74 -13.72 10.29
CA GLU A 253 -7.72 -14.77 10.16
C GLU A 253 -6.49 -14.49 11.05
N ALA A 254 -6.12 -13.21 11.24
CA ALA A 254 -5.09 -12.84 12.22
C ALA A 254 -5.53 -13.16 13.65
N LYS A 255 -6.79 -12.87 14.00
CA LYS A 255 -7.39 -13.18 15.31
C LYS A 255 -7.41 -14.68 15.59
N PHE A 256 -7.85 -15.47 14.60
CA PHE A 256 -7.92 -16.92 14.73
C PHE A 256 -6.55 -17.62 14.59
N LYS A 257 -5.51 -16.88 14.17
CA LYS A 257 -4.13 -17.40 13.96
C LYS A 257 -4.12 -18.66 13.09
N ARG A 258 -4.77 -18.59 11.93
CA ARG A 258 -4.93 -19.73 11.01
C ARG A 258 -3.91 -19.69 9.88
N GLY A 259 -3.36 -20.87 9.55
CA GLY A 259 -2.48 -21.09 8.40
C GLY A 259 -1.34 -20.07 8.30
N ASP A 260 -1.02 -19.68 7.08
CA ASP A 260 0.06 -18.74 6.75
C ASP A 260 -0.21 -17.32 7.29
N MET A 261 -1.47 -16.98 7.62
CA MET A 261 -1.78 -15.70 8.26
C MET A 261 -1.19 -15.60 9.67
N ALA A 262 -1.07 -16.71 10.40
CA ALA A 262 -0.41 -16.73 11.70
C ALA A 262 1.09 -16.38 11.58
N GLU A 263 1.74 -16.89 10.53
CA GLU A 263 3.13 -16.58 10.22
C GLU A 263 3.29 -15.12 9.81
N PHE A 264 2.47 -14.64 8.88
CA PHE A 264 2.47 -13.24 8.45
C PHE A 264 2.28 -12.28 9.64
N ARG A 265 1.26 -12.55 10.49
CA ARG A 265 0.99 -11.78 11.71
C ARG A 265 2.22 -11.74 12.62
N SER A 266 2.88 -12.87 12.84
CA SER A 266 4.03 -12.96 13.74
C SER A 266 5.24 -12.20 13.19
N ARG A 267 5.50 -12.31 11.88
CA ARG A 267 6.59 -11.57 11.23
C ARG A 267 6.31 -10.07 11.18
N LEU A 268 5.06 -9.66 10.95
CA LEU A 268 4.65 -8.25 11.01
C LEU A 268 4.86 -7.68 12.42
N LEU A 269 4.45 -8.41 13.45
CA LEU A 269 4.68 -8.03 14.86
C LEU A 269 6.17 -7.82 15.15
N GLU A 270 7.02 -8.76 14.74
CA GLU A 270 8.47 -8.66 14.90
C GLU A 270 9.04 -7.40 14.23
N GLN A 271 8.55 -7.05 13.03
CA GLN A 271 9.00 -5.83 12.36
C GLN A 271 8.55 -4.56 13.07
N ILE A 272 7.35 -4.55 13.64
CA ILE A 272 6.86 -3.42 14.43
C ILE A 272 7.71 -3.24 15.70
N GLU A 273 8.05 -4.32 16.39
CA GLU A 273 8.92 -4.28 17.58
C GLU A 273 10.35 -3.83 17.24
N ARG A 274 10.92 -4.32 16.14
CA ARG A 274 12.23 -3.87 15.64
C ARG A 274 12.21 -2.38 15.27
N TRP A 275 11.15 -1.91 14.64
CA TRP A 275 11.00 -0.49 14.31
C TRP A 275 10.91 0.37 15.58
N ARG A 276 10.20 -0.10 16.61
CA ARG A 276 10.11 0.59 17.91
C ARG A 276 11.45 0.74 18.59
N THR A 277 12.24 -0.33 18.63
CA THR A 277 13.57 -0.31 19.27
C THR A 277 14.58 0.57 18.54
N ARG A 278 14.41 0.80 17.22
CA ARG A 278 15.21 1.75 16.44
C ARG A 278 14.79 3.21 16.59
N SER A 279 13.54 3.45 16.98
CA SER A 279 12.94 4.80 17.06
C SER A 279 13.03 5.43 18.46
N GLN A 280 13.45 4.65 19.47
CA GLN A 280 13.79 5.10 20.83
C GLN A 280 15.27 5.47 20.93
#